data_AF-A0A066Z295-F1
#
_entry.id   AF-A0A066Z295-F1
#
_cell.length_a   1.000
_cell.length_b   1.000
_cell.length_c   1.000
_cell.angle_alpha   90.00
_cell.angle_beta   90.00
_cell.angle_gamma   90.00
#
_symmetry.space_group_name_H-M   'P 1'
#
loop_
_entity.id
_entity.type
_entity.pdbx_description
1 polymer ?
#
loop_
_entity_poly.entity_id
_entity_poly.type
_entity_poly.pdbx_seq_one_letter_code
_entity_poly.pdbx_strand_id
1 'polypeptide(L)'
;MTNRIVKALEDGAEKLGKALAEDAGKAVSKLYQETGANLRKVAKNTAEVEEKHAAELKKILEDGKTDARPVALSGKGHAPGHGASPAGPPWPVVDGVAGAARGKSLNPPHRRHTLAGVKGGQVKAENSVILRGYEKDVHDDVAQIAAGRAHWNAQTQRYEINGRSYGVEPHGTVFPDSGVGIVNMDRNEYAALKELAKADGDPSKVPAFTRDPRFRDNPHVITKAHAVYHGKHK
;
A
#
# COMPACT_ATOMS: atom_id res chain seq x y z
N MET A 1 -29.32 5.63 -60.19
CA MET A 1 -30.21 5.43 -59.03
C MET A 1 -29.35 5.04 -57.85
N THR A 2 -29.00 6.01 -57.00
CA THR A 2 -28.07 5.84 -55.89
C THR A 2 -28.68 4.90 -54.83
N ASN A 3 -27.86 3.96 -54.38
CA ASN A 3 -28.26 2.73 -53.71
C ASN A 3 -28.80 3.02 -52.30
N ARG A 4 -30.11 2.90 -52.07
CA ARG A 4 -30.79 3.24 -50.79
C ARG A 4 -30.16 2.56 -49.56
N ILE A 5 -29.55 1.40 -49.76
CA ILE A 5 -28.87 0.63 -48.73
C ILE A 5 -27.61 1.35 -48.24
N VAL A 6 -26.83 1.96 -49.14
CA VAL A 6 -25.61 2.69 -48.80
C VAL A 6 -25.95 3.91 -47.93
N LYS A 7 -26.99 4.65 -48.30
CA LYS A 7 -27.44 5.82 -47.53
C LYS A 7 -27.91 5.46 -46.12
N ALA A 8 -28.64 4.34 -45.96
CA ALA A 8 -29.05 3.87 -44.64
C ALA A 8 -27.86 3.44 -43.76
N LEU A 9 -26.80 2.89 -44.37
CA LEU A 9 -25.57 2.50 -43.66
C LEU A 9 -24.78 3.74 -43.20
N GLU A 10 -24.67 4.76 -44.06
CA GLU A 10 -24.05 6.05 -43.74
C GLU A 10 -24.78 6.75 -42.59
N ASP A 11 -26.11 6.84 -42.65
CA ASP A 11 -26.93 7.45 -41.60
C ASP A 11 -26.80 6.68 -40.26
N GLY A 12 -26.66 5.35 -40.32
CA GLY A 12 -26.45 4.50 -39.15
C GLY A 12 -25.09 4.72 -38.50
N ALA A 13 -24.03 4.77 -39.31
CA ALA A 13 -22.68 5.05 -38.85
C ALA A 13 -22.55 6.46 -38.24
N GLU A 14 -23.19 7.47 -38.84
CA GLU A 14 -23.19 8.84 -38.32
C GLU A 14 -23.87 8.93 -36.94
N LYS A 15 -25.02 8.26 -36.77
CA LYS A 15 -25.73 8.22 -35.47
C LYS A 15 -24.93 7.50 -34.39
N LEU A 16 -24.30 6.36 -34.73
CA LEU A 16 -23.44 5.63 -33.80
C LEU A 16 -22.21 6.46 -33.41
N GLY A 17 -21.57 7.13 -34.37
CA GLY A 17 -20.44 8.01 -34.11
C GLY A 17 -20.78 9.15 -33.16
N LYS A 18 -21.94 9.81 -33.35
CA LYS A 18 -22.42 10.88 -32.46
C LYS A 18 -22.69 10.38 -31.05
N ALA A 19 -23.41 9.27 -30.90
CA ALA A 19 -23.70 8.70 -29.58
C ALA A 19 -22.42 8.33 -28.82
N LEU A 20 -21.47 7.68 -29.51
CA LEU A 20 -20.18 7.30 -28.90
C LEU A 20 -19.38 8.53 -28.48
N ALA A 21 -19.35 9.58 -29.31
CA ALA A 21 -18.65 10.82 -29.00
C ALA A 21 -19.28 11.55 -27.80
N GLU A 22 -20.61 11.59 -27.70
CA GLU A 22 -21.31 12.18 -26.56
C GLU A 22 -21.04 11.44 -25.25
N ASP A 23 -21.08 10.11 -25.27
CA ASP A 23 -20.84 9.30 -24.07
C ASP A 23 -19.38 9.37 -23.63
N ALA A 24 -18.44 9.34 -24.57
CA ALA A 24 -17.02 9.57 -24.28
C ALA A 24 -16.80 10.98 -23.70
N GLY A 25 -17.43 12.01 -24.28
CA GLY A 25 -17.35 13.38 -23.78
C GLY A 25 -17.90 13.53 -22.35
N LYS A 26 -19.02 12.89 -22.04
CA LYS A 26 -19.59 12.86 -20.68
C LYS A 26 -18.67 12.14 -19.69
N ALA A 27 -18.09 11.01 -20.07
CA ALA A 27 -17.17 10.25 -19.23
C ALA A 27 -15.91 11.05 -18.91
N VAL A 28 -15.31 11.70 -19.91
CA VAL A 28 -14.13 12.56 -19.72
C VAL A 28 -14.47 13.76 -18.84
N SER A 29 -15.61 14.43 -19.10
CA SER A 29 -16.07 15.56 -18.29
C SER A 29 -16.25 15.16 -16.81
N LYS A 30 -16.90 14.02 -16.55
CA LYS A 30 -17.09 13.48 -15.21
C LYS A 30 -15.76 13.16 -14.52
N LEU A 31 -14.81 12.57 -15.24
CA LEU A 31 -13.46 12.28 -14.71
C LEU A 31 -12.74 13.57 -14.27
N TYR A 32 -12.80 14.63 -15.08
CA TYR A 32 -12.19 15.91 -14.74
C TYR A 32 -12.87 16.56 -13.52
N GLN A 33 -14.19 16.50 -13.43
CA GLN A 33 -14.93 17.04 -12.29
C GLN A 33 -14.62 16.28 -10.99
N GLU A 34 -14.60 14.95 -11.04
CA GLU A 34 -14.25 14.11 -9.88
C GLU A 34 -12.80 14.32 -9.43
N THR A 35 -11.87 14.39 -10.38
CA THR A 35 -10.46 14.68 -10.09
C THR A 35 -10.32 16.06 -9.43
N GLY A 36 -11.01 17.08 -9.94
CA GLY A 36 -11.02 18.42 -9.35
C GLY A 36 -11.61 18.45 -7.94
N ALA A 37 -12.69 17.72 -7.68
CA ALA A 37 -13.29 17.61 -6.36
C ALA A 37 -12.34 16.92 -5.35
N ASN A 38 -11.67 15.85 -5.78
CA ASN A 38 -10.70 15.13 -4.96
C ASN A 38 -9.48 16.00 -4.63
N LEU A 39 -8.94 16.74 -5.60
CA LEU A 39 -7.84 17.68 -5.35
C LEU A 39 -8.24 18.78 -4.36
N ARG A 40 -9.45 19.34 -4.47
CA ARG A 40 -9.97 20.31 -3.49
C ARG A 40 -10.08 19.71 -2.09
N LYS A 41 -10.49 18.44 -1.98
CA LYS A 41 -10.57 17.74 -0.70
C LYS A 41 -9.19 17.54 -0.08
N VAL A 42 -8.20 17.12 -0.86
CA VAL A 42 -6.81 16.99 -0.40
C VAL A 42 -6.27 18.34 0.08
N ALA A 43 -6.46 19.41 -0.70
CA ALA A 43 -6.02 20.75 -0.31
C ALA A 43 -6.66 21.26 1.00
N LYS A 44 -7.95 20.97 1.22
CA LYS A 44 -8.61 21.29 2.50
C LYS A 44 -8.03 20.49 3.66
N ASN A 45 -7.84 19.18 3.47
CA ASN A 45 -7.26 18.33 4.49
C ASN A 45 -5.83 18.75 4.87
N THR A 46 -5.00 19.14 3.90
CA THR A 46 -3.65 19.65 4.18
C THR A 46 -3.69 20.95 4.96
N ALA A 47 -4.56 21.90 4.58
CA ALA A 47 -4.72 23.15 5.32
C ALA A 47 -5.18 22.91 6.78
N GLU A 48 -6.15 22.02 6.99
CA GLU A 48 -6.61 21.67 8.34
C GLU A 48 -5.53 20.98 9.19
N VAL A 49 -4.68 20.14 8.57
CA VAL A 49 -3.55 19.50 9.26
C VAL A 49 -2.48 20.52 9.62
N GLU A 50 -2.16 21.44 8.71
CA GLU A 50 -1.20 22.52 8.96
C GLU A 50 -1.68 23.47 10.06
N GLU A 51 -2.96 23.83 10.09
CA GLU A 51 -3.53 24.66 11.15
C GLU A 51 -3.43 23.98 12.52
N LYS A 52 -3.71 22.67 12.58
CA LYS A 52 -3.56 21.87 13.81
C LYS A 52 -2.09 21.80 14.25
N HIS A 53 -1.16 21.57 13.31
CA HIS A 53 0.26 21.54 13.61
C HIS A 53 0.77 22.92 14.09
N ALA A 54 0.30 24.01 13.48
CA ALA A 54 0.66 25.36 13.91
C ALA A 54 0.18 25.65 15.33
N ALA A 55 -1.05 25.24 15.68
CA ALA A 55 -1.58 25.37 17.03
C ALA A 55 -0.80 24.53 18.06
N GLU A 56 -0.42 23.30 17.70
CA GLU A 56 0.39 22.42 18.55
C GLU A 56 1.80 22.98 18.80
N LEU A 57 2.45 23.51 17.76
CA LEU A 57 3.76 24.17 17.88
C LEU A 57 3.69 25.40 18.78
N LYS A 58 2.62 26.20 18.68
CA LYS A 58 2.42 27.36 19.55
C LYS A 58 2.28 26.94 21.02
N LYS A 59 1.55 25.85 21.28
CA LYS A 59 1.38 25.31 22.63
C LYS A 59 2.71 24.83 23.23
N ILE A 60 3.52 24.09 22.45
CA ILE A 60 4.85 23.63 22.88
C ILE A 60 5.76 24.82 23.22
N LEU A 61 5.69 25.89 22.41
CA LEU A 61 6.49 27.10 22.63
C LEU A 61 6.06 27.87 23.89
N GLU A 62 4.77 27.86 24.22
CA GLU A 62 4.24 28.48 25.43
C GLU A 62 4.57 27.66 26.69
N ASP A 63 4.41 26.33 26.64
CA ASP A 63 4.72 25.42 27.76
C ASP A 63 6.23 25.41 28.07
N GLY A 64 7.08 25.47 27.03
CA GLY A 64 8.54 25.49 27.15
C GLY A 64 9.14 26.73 27.83
N LYS A 65 8.35 27.78 28.12
CA LYS A 65 8.82 28.97 28.87
C LYS A 65 8.84 28.78 30.38
N THR A 66 8.24 27.72 30.94
CA THR A 66 8.04 27.61 32.39
C THR A 66 9.06 26.78 33.15
N ASP A 67 9.86 25.92 32.50
CA ASP A 67 10.84 25.07 33.20
C ASP A 67 12.20 24.99 32.50
N ALA A 68 13.03 26.02 32.71
CA ALA A 68 14.45 25.96 32.35
C ALA A 68 15.26 25.27 33.47
N ARG A 69 15.34 23.94 33.43
CA ARG A 69 16.38 23.18 34.15
C ARG A 69 17.13 22.25 33.18
N PRO A 70 18.47 22.13 33.30
CA PRO A 70 19.27 21.32 32.39
C PRO A 70 19.01 19.84 32.66
N VAL A 71 18.54 19.11 31.65
CA VAL A 71 18.19 17.69 31.79
C VAL A 71 19.39 16.80 31.47
N ALA A 72 19.80 16.00 32.44
CA ALA A 72 20.75 14.90 32.29
C ALA A 72 20.16 13.79 31.40
N LEU A 73 20.96 13.29 30.45
CA LEU A 73 20.61 12.18 29.56
C LEU A 73 20.47 10.87 30.35
N SER A 74 19.26 10.58 30.81
CA SER A 74 18.82 9.23 31.21
C SER A 74 17.51 8.93 30.51
N GLY A 75 17.59 8.15 29.44
CA GLY A 75 16.50 7.89 28.50
C GLY A 75 15.40 6.99 29.05
N LYS A 76 14.40 7.59 29.70
CA LYS A 76 13.02 7.10 29.76
C LYS A 76 12.09 8.32 29.59
N GLY A 77 11.95 8.79 28.36
CA GLY A 77 11.08 9.91 28.02
C GLY A 77 9.72 9.42 27.52
N HIS A 78 8.70 9.57 28.35
CA HIS A 78 7.31 9.67 27.89
C HIS A 78 7.16 11.02 27.18
N ALA A 79 6.99 10.99 25.85
CA ALA A 79 6.66 12.17 25.06
C ALA A 79 5.13 12.34 25.02
N PRO A 80 4.58 13.56 25.22
CA PRO A 80 3.15 13.79 25.12
C PRO A 80 2.75 14.10 23.67
N GLY A 81 1.90 13.23 23.10
CA GLY A 81 0.63 13.69 22.54
C GLY A 81 0.51 14.09 21.07
N HIS A 82 1.18 13.42 20.12
CA HIS A 82 0.68 13.39 18.74
C HIS A 82 -0.76 12.86 18.73
N GLY A 83 -1.67 13.59 18.07
CA GLY A 83 -3.09 13.25 17.94
C GLY A 83 -3.27 11.76 17.76
N ALA A 84 -3.94 11.14 18.75
CA ALA A 84 -3.89 9.71 19.05
C ALA A 84 -3.66 8.87 17.79
N SER A 85 -2.40 8.47 17.58
CA SER A 85 -2.16 7.24 16.85
C SER A 85 -3.02 6.21 17.58
N PRO A 86 -3.96 5.55 16.88
CA PRO A 86 -4.83 4.60 17.54
C PRO A 86 -3.92 3.62 18.29
N ALA A 87 -4.31 3.29 19.53
CA ALA A 87 -3.56 2.39 20.41
C ALA A 87 -2.99 1.25 19.56
N GLY A 88 -1.70 0.94 19.74
CA GLY A 88 -0.96 0.02 18.88
C GLY A 88 -1.73 -1.27 18.60
N PRO A 89 -1.40 -1.98 17.51
CA PRO A 89 -2.25 -3.06 17.00
C PRO A 89 -2.61 -4.09 18.09
N PRO A 90 -3.82 -4.67 18.04
CA PRO A 90 -4.79 -4.55 16.95
C PRO A 90 -5.59 -3.23 16.97
N TRP A 91 -5.83 -2.64 15.79
CA TRP A 91 -6.58 -1.40 15.66
C TRP A 91 -8.09 -1.66 15.50
N PRO A 92 -8.95 -1.17 16.40
CA PRO A 92 -10.39 -1.31 16.23
C PRO A 92 -10.85 -0.56 14.97
N VAL A 93 -11.61 -1.23 14.12
CA VAL A 93 -12.15 -0.64 12.89
C VAL A 93 -13.35 0.22 13.24
N VAL A 94 -13.38 1.45 12.75
CA VAL A 94 -14.50 2.37 12.96
C VAL A 94 -15.78 1.85 12.30
N ASP A 95 -16.93 2.25 12.85
CA ASP A 95 -18.21 1.90 12.24
C ASP A 95 -18.34 2.48 10.83
N GLY A 96 -19.00 1.73 9.94
CA GLY A 96 -19.25 2.16 8.56
C GLY A 96 -18.14 1.83 7.56
N VAL A 97 -17.00 1.25 7.99
CA VAL A 97 -16.01 0.73 7.05
C VAL A 97 -16.63 -0.40 6.22
N ALA A 98 -16.58 -0.25 4.89
CA ALA A 98 -17.04 -1.27 3.95
C ALA A 98 -16.03 -2.43 3.86
N GLY A 99 -16.50 -3.61 3.40
CA GLY A 99 -15.64 -4.73 3.07
C GLY A 99 -15.20 -5.61 4.25
N ALA A 100 -14.13 -6.39 4.02
CA ALA A 100 -13.69 -7.45 4.91
C ALA A 100 -13.19 -6.98 6.30
N ALA A 101 -12.88 -5.69 6.49
CA ALA A 101 -12.48 -5.11 7.78
C ALA A 101 -13.65 -4.78 8.70
N ARG A 102 -14.88 -4.70 8.17
CA ARG A 102 -16.05 -4.24 8.93
C ARG A 102 -16.24 -5.04 10.23
N GLY A 103 -16.33 -4.33 11.36
CA GLY A 103 -16.57 -4.92 12.68
C GLY A 103 -15.41 -5.73 13.26
N LYS A 104 -14.19 -5.59 12.72
CA LYS A 104 -12.99 -6.28 13.20
C LYS A 104 -12.06 -5.34 13.96
N SER A 105 -11.01 -5.92 14.54
CA SER A 105 -9.79 -5.20 14.87
C SER A 105 -8.66 -5.68 13.96
N LEU A 106 -7.91 -4.76 13.35
CA LEU A 106 -6.91 -5.09 12.35
C LEU A 106 -5.55 -5.33 12.98
N ASN A 107 -4.92 -6.44 12.58
CA ASN A 107 -3.53 -6.73 12.92
C ASN A 107 -2.62 -6.35 11.74
N PRO A 108 -1.37 -5.95 12.03
CA PRO A 108 -0.39 -5.68 10.98
C PRO A 108 -0.07 -6.97 10.20
N PRO A 109 0.53 -6.84 9.01
CA PRO A 109 0.97 -7.99 8.25
C PRO A 109 1.88 -8.92 9.01
N HIS A 110 1.70 -10.22 8.76
CA HIS A 110 2.56 -11.24 9.32
C HIS A 110 4.03 -10.97 8.93
N ARG A 111 4.96 -11.15 9.87
CA ARG A 111 6.39 -10.82 9.70
C ARG A 111 7.04 -11.43 8.44
N ARG A 112 6.50 -12.52 7.91
CA ARG A 112 6.94 -13.18 6.67
C ARG A 112 6.90 -12.28 5.43
N HIS A 113 6.13 -11.20 5.46
CA HIS A 113 6.11 -10.19 4.40
C HIS A 113 7.29 -9.22 4.50
N THR A 114 8.03 -9.19 5.61
CA THR A 114 9.23 -8.34 5.74
C THR A 114 10.48 -9.09 5.32
N LEU A 115 11.51 -8.37 4.87
CA LEU A 115 12.81 -8.95 4.57
C LEU A 115 13.47 -9.61 5.79
N ALA A 116 13.21 -9.11 7.00
CA ALA A 116 13.70 -9.73 8.23
C ALA A 116 13.01 -11.08 8.50
N GLY A 117 11.71 -11.18 8.26
CA GLY A 117 10.93 -12.40 8.52
C GLY A 117 11.00 -13.45 7.42
N VAL A 118 11.53 -13.11 6.24
CA VAL A 118 11.61 -14.03 5.09
C VAL A 118 12.44 -15.28 5.41
N LYS A 119 13.48 -15.16 6.28
CA LYS A 119 14.33 -16.28 6.73
C LYS A 119 13.52 -17.45 7.29
N GLY A 120 12.47 -17.15 8.06
CA GLY A 120 11.55 -18.12 8.67
C GLY A 120 10.22 -18.30 7.91
N GLY A 121 9.99 -17.53 6.86
CA GLY A 121 8.72 -17.52 6.13
C GLY A 121 8.43 -18.85 5.42
N GLN A 122 7.17 -19.27 5.45
CA GLN A 122 6.70 -20.34 4.57
C GLN A 122 6.74 -19.85 3.12
N VAL A 123 7.04 -20.73 2.17
CA VAL A 123 6.94 -20.43 0.74
C VAL A 123 5.54 -20.83 0.25
N LYS A 124 4.74 -19.87 -0.25
CA LYS A 124 3.42 -20.13 -0.86
C LYS A 124 3.50 -20.00 -2.39
N ALA A 125 2.39 -20.29 -3.08
CA ALA A 125 2.29 -20.12 -4.54
C ALA A 125 2.48 -18.64 -4.93
N GLU A 126 1.81 -17.75 -4.20
CA GLU A 126 1.92 -16.31 -4.31
C GLU A 126 2.39 -15.76 -2.96
N ASN A 127 3.38 -14.86 -3.02
CA ASN A 127 3.94 -14.23 -1.85
C ASN A 127 4.12 -12.74 -2.14
N SER A 128 3.96 -11.91 -1.12
CA SER A 128 4.24 -10.49 -1.19
C SER A 128 5.33 -10.14 -0.18
N VAL A 129 6.23 -9.24 -0.58
CA VAL A 129 7.35 -8.77 0.25
C VAL A 129 7.33 -7.26 0.31
N ILE A 130 7.31 -6.73 1.53
CA ILE A 130 7.49 -5.32 1.84
C ILE A 130 8.99 -5.01 1.75
N LEU A 131 9.33 -4.06 0.90
CA LEU A 131 10.68 -3.58 0.71
C LEU A 131 11.16 -2.80 1.95
N ARG A 132 12.48 -2.84 2.18
CA ARG A 132 13.11 -2.06 3.26
C ARG A 132 12.76 -0.58 3.11
N GLY A 133 12.35 0.03 4.22
CA GLY A 133 11.95 1.43 4.30
C GLY A 133 10.45 1.64 4.21
N TYR A 134 9.68 0.66 3.74
CA TYR A 134 8.22 0.74 3.61
C TYR A 134 7.45 0.04 4.74
N GLU A 135 8.14 -0.59 5.70
CA GLU A 135 7.48 -1.31 6.79
C GLU A 135 6.63 -0.39 7.66
N LYS A 136 7.12 0.82 7.93
CA LYS A 136 6.37 1.85 8.67
C LYS A 136 5.15 2.32 7.88
N ASP A 137 5.32 2.59 6.59
CA ASP A 137 4.23 3.03 5.72
C ASP A 137 3.10 2.01 5.67
N VAL A 138 3.46 0.72 5.52
CA VAL A 138 2.48 -0.37 5.54
C VAL A 138 1.77 -0.47 6.89
N HIS A 139 2.49 -0.29 7.99
CA HIS A 139 1.91 -0.29 9.33
C HIS A 139 0.92 0.87 9.52
N ASP A 140 1.30 2.07 9.10
CA ASP A 140 0.47 3.27 9.18
C ASP A 140 -0.76 3.18 8.25
N ASP A 141 -0.63 2.51 7.11
CA ASP A 141 -1.76 2.22 6.21
C ASP A 141 -2.78 1.30 6.87
N VAL A 142 -2.36 0.28 7.61
CA VAL A 142 -3.31 -0.58 8.34
C VAL A 142 -4.12 0.20 9.36
N ALA A 143 -3.46 1.08 10.13
CA ALA A 143 -4.15 1.96 11.06
C ALA A 143 -5.16 2.88 10.34
N GLN A 144 -4.81 3.37 9.15
CA GLN A 144 -5.69 4.20 8.33
C GLN A 144 -6.85 3.43 7.69
N ILE A 145 -6.67 2.15 7.32
CA ILE A 145 -7.76 1.26 6.91
C ILE A 145 -8.75 1.11 8.08
N ALA A 146 -8.25 0.85 9.29
CA ALA A 146 -9.10 0.75 10.48
C ALA A 146 -9.85 2.06 10.77
N ALA A 147 -9.23 3.21 10.52
CA ALA A 147 -9.85 4.53 10.63
C ALA A 147 -10.80 4.89 9.46
N GLY A 148 -11.06 3.96 8.52
CA GLY A 148 -11.97 4.16 7.40
C GLY A 148 -11.47 5.13 6.32
N ARG A 149 -10.16 5.36 6.24
CA ARG A 149 -9.55 6.28 5.26
C ARG A 149 -9.19 5.62 3.93
N ALA A 150 -9.15 4.30 3.88
CA ALA A 150 -8.85 3.55 2.66
C ALA A 150 -10.07 3.44 1.74
N HIS A 151 -9.81 3.39 0.43
CA HIS A 151 -10.83 3.08 -0.56
C HIS A 151 -11.09 1.57 -0.60
N TRP A 152 -12.34 1.14 -0.49
CA TRP A 152 -12.71 -0.26 -0.68
C TRP A 152 -13.05 -0.53 -2.13
N ASN A 153 -12.26 -1.41 -2.77
CA ASN A 153 -12.53 -1.90 -4.11
C ASN A 153 -13.33 -3.21 -4.03
N ALA A 154 -14.62 -3.14 -4.36
CA ALA A 154 -15.53 -4.28 -4.29
C ALA A 154 -15.27 -5.34 -5.38
N GLN A 155 -14.60 -4.99 -6.48
CA GLN A 155 -14.30 -5.94 -7.56
C GLN A 155 -13.14 -6.85 -7.18
N THR A 156 -12.07 -6.27 -6.63
CA THR A 156 -10.86 -7.01 -6.21
C THR A 156 -10.93 -7.49 -4.76
N GLN A 157 -11.91 -7.01 -3.99
CA GLN A 157 -12.03 -7.25 -2.55
C GLN A 157 -10.76 -6.79 -1.81
N ARG A 158 -10.30 -5.57 -2.12
CA ARG A 158 -9.08 -4.98 -1.56
C ARG A 158 -9.32 -3.57 -1.01
N TYR A 159 -8.51 -3.21 -0.03
CA TYR A 159 -8.36 -1.84 0.43
C TYR A 159 -7.20 -1.17 -0.29
N GLU A 160 -7.46 -0.01 -0.87
CA GLU A 160 -6.49 0.80 -1.59
C GLU A 160 -6.22 2.09 -0.81
N ILE A 161 -4.96 2.33 -0.48
CA ILE A 161 -4.51 3.53 0.23
C ILE A 161 -3.05 3.83 -0.10
N ASN A 162 -2.70 5.10 -0.28
CA ASN A 162 -1.31 5.54 -0.52
C ASN A 162 -0.58 4.78 -1.64
N GLY A 163 -1.31 4.36 -2.69
CA GLY A 163 -0.77 3.60 -3.82
C GLY A 163 -0.45 2.13 -3.51
N ARG A 164 -0.98 1.58 -2.41
CA ARG A 164 -0.87 0.18 -1.99
C ARG A 164 -2.23 -0.47 -1.83
N SER A 165 -2.27 -1.77 -2.07
CA SER A 165 -3.45 -2.63 -1.98
C SER A 165 -3.28 -3.69 -0.90
N TYR A 166 -4.35 -3.94 -0.14
CA TYR A 166 -4.36 -4.83 1.01
C TYR A 166 -5.59 -5.73 1.02
N GLY A 167 -5.39 -6.98 1.43
CA GLY A 167 -6.49 -7.86 1.84
C GLY A 167 -6.59 -7.97 3.35
N VAL A 168 -7.74 -8.41 3.85
CA VAL A 168 -7.98 -8.65 5.28
C VAL A 168 -8.46 -10.08 5.47
N GLU A 169 -7.74 -10.85 6.28
CA GLU A 169 -8.11 -12.23 6.61
C GLU A 169 -9.38 -12.26 7.50
N PRO A 170 -10.06 -13.42 7.61
CA PRO A 170 -11.25 -13.55 8.45
C PRO A 170 -11.05 -13.08 9.89
N HIS A 171 -9.86 -13.26 10.47
CA HIS A 171 -9.53 -12.87 11.85
C HIS A 171 -8.91 -11.45 11.97
N GLY A 172 -8.91 -10.66 10.90
CA GLY A 172 -8.49 -9.25 10.95
C GLY A 172 -7.01 -9.00 10.66
N THR A 173 -6.18 -10.01 10.45
CA THR A 173 -4.81 -9.80 9.97
C THR A 173 -4.83 -9.26 8.54
N VAL A 174 -4.17 -8.14 8.34
CA VAL A 174 -4.05 -7.52 7.02
C VAL A 174 -2.86 -8.13 6.29
N PHE A 175 -2.98 -8.40 5.00
CA PHE A 175 -1.85 -8.83 4.17
C PHE A 175 -1.64 -7.86 3.01
N PRO A 176 -0.38 -7.49 2.72
CA PRO A 176 -0.05 -6.66 1.58
C PRO A 176 -0.27 -7.47 0.30
N ASP A 177 -0.88 -6.85 -0.70
CA ASP A 177 -1.22 -7.49 -1.97
C ASP A 177 -0.39 -6.92 -3.11
N SER A 178 -0.31 -5.60 -3.25
CA SER A 178 0.49 -4.95 -4.30
C SER A 178 0.69 -3.45 -4.03
N GLY A 179 1.52 -2.80 -4.85
CA GLY A 179 1.69 -1.35 -4.87
C GLY A 179 3.07 -0.88 -4.41
N VAL A 180 3.20 0.43 -4.17
CA VAL A 180 4.50 1.07 -3.88
C VAL A 180 5.16 0.42 -2.66
N GLY A 181 6.37 -0.12 -2.83
CA GLY A 181 7.11 -0.78 -1.75
C GLY A 181 6.68 -2.21 -1.44
N ILE A 182 5.78 -2.81 -2.24
CA ILE A 182 5.34 -4.21 -2.12
C ILE A 182 5.67 -4.94 -3.42
N VAL A 183 6.42 -6.04 -3.31
CA VAL A 183 6.84 -6.86 -4.45
C VAL A 183 6.15 -8.21 -4.39
N ASN A 184 5.46 -8.55 -5.48
CA ASN A 184 4.89 -9.88 -5.67
C ASN A 184 5.93 -10.85 -6.20
N MET A 185 5.97 -12.01 -5.55
CA MET A 185 6.93 -13.06 -5.80
C MET A 185 6.21 -14.40 -5.89
N ASP A 186 6.53 -15.16 -6.94
CA ASP A 186 6.06 -16.52 -7.03
C ASP A 186 6.77 -17.44 -6.00
N ARG A 187 6.45 -18.73 -6.04
CA ARG A 187 7.05 -19.75 -5.18
C ARG A 187 8.57 -19.79 -5.28
N ASN A 188 9.14 -19.78 -6.48
CA ASN A 188 10.57 -19.96 -6.70
C ASN A 188 11.34 -18.67 -6.36
N GLU A 189 10.79 -17.52 -6.72
CA GLU A 189 11.33 -16.20 -6.40
C GLU A 189 11.39 -15.98 -4.88
N TYR A 190 10.30 -16.25 -4.16
CA TYR A 190 10.29 -16.11 -2.70
C TYR A 190 11.21 -17.15 -2.03
N ALA A 191 11.31 -18.35 -2.58
CA ALA A 191 12.22 -19.36 -2.06
C ALA A 191 13.69 -18.99 -2.31
N ALA A 192 14.01 -18.32 -3.43
CA ALA A 192 15.34 -17.76 -3.69
C ALA A 192 15.66 -16.65 -2.67
N LEU A 193 14.71 -15.75 -2.42
CA LEU A 193 14.86 -14.69 -1.42
C LEU A 193 15.06 -15.26 -0.01
N LYS A 194 14.37 -16.33 0.34
CA LYS A 194 14.55 -17.02 1.62
C LYS A 194 15.97 -17.58 1.79
N GLU A 195 16.48 -18.30 0.78
CA GLU A 195 17.85 -18.84 0.84
C GLU A 195 18.90 -17.71 0.84
N LEU A 196 18.70 -16.67 0.03
CA LEU A 196 19.55 -15.50 0.02
C LEU A 196 19.57 -14.78 1.37
N ALA A 197 18.40 -14.64 2.00
CA ALA A 197 18.30 -14.00 3.30
C ALA A 197 19.05 -14.80 4.37
N LYS A 198 18.94 -16.14 4.39
CA LYS A 198 19.72 -17.00 5.30
C LYS A 198 21.23 -16.83 5.13
N ALA A 199 21.68 -16.51 3.92
CA ALA A 199 23.06 -16.21 3.57
C ALA A 199 23.41 -14.71 3.67
N ASP A 200 22.60 -13.92 4.38
CA ASP A 200 22.80 -12.48 4.61
C ASP A 200 22.98 -11.66 3.33
N GLY A 201 22.27 -12.04 2.26
CA GLY A 201 22.28 -11.29 1.00
C GLY A 201 23.37 -11.70 0.02
N ASP A 202 24.20 -12.68 0.36
CA ASP A 202 25.33 -13.12 -0.47
C ASP A 202 24.98 -14.38 -1.27
N PRO A 203 24.80 -14.28 -2.60
CA PRO A 203 24.41 -15.42 -3.42
C PRO A 203 25.51 -16.49 -3.51
N SER A 204 26.78 -16.13 -3.31
CA SER A 204 27.90 -17.08 -3.36
C SER A 204 27.88 -18.08 -2.19
N LYS A 205 27.23 -17.69 -1.09
CA LYS A 205 27.05 -18.50 0.13
C LYS A 205 25.80 -19.37 0.10
N VAL A 206 25.11 -19.47 -1.03
CA VAL A 206 23.88 -20.27 -1.18
C VAL A 206 24.15 -21.50 -2.07
N PRO A 207 24.51 -22.67 -1.49
CA PRO A 207 24.77 -23.89 -2.27
C PRO A 207 23.56 -24.35 -3.10
N ALA A 208 22.34 -24.02 -2.66
CA ALA A 208 21.12 -24.39 -3.37
C ALA A 208 21.06 -23.75 -4.77
N PHE A 209 21.64 -22.56 -4.98
CA PHE A 209 21.58 -21.87 -6.27
C PHE A 209 22.30 -22.63 -7.40
N THR A 210 23.28 -23.47 -7.06
CA THR A 210 24.00 -24.30 -8.05
C THR A 210 23.50 -25.74 -8.10
N ARG A 211 22.92 -26.25 -7.00
CA ARG A 211 22.53 -27.67 -6.86
C ARG A 211 21.05 -27.95 -7.13
N ASP A 212 20.16 -27.03 -6.77
CA ASP A 212 18.72 -27.22 -6.89
C ASP A 212 18.26 -26.83 -8.30
N PRO A 213 17.66 -27.76 -9.09
CA PRO A 213 17.16 -27.46 -10.44
C PRO A 213 16.20 -26.27 -10.46
N ARG A 214 15.43 -26.05 -9.39
CA ARG A 214 14.49 -24.93 -9.31
C ARG A 214 15.18 -23.57 -9.46
N PHE A 215 16.45 -23.47 -9.11
CA PHE A 215 17.24 -22.25 -9.16
C PHE A 215 18.23 -22.26 -10.32
N ARG A 216 18.93 -23.39 -10.50
CA ARG A 216 19.90 -23.57 -11.58
C ARG A 216 19.26 -23.37 -12.95
N ASP A 217 18.05 -23.88 -13.13
CA ASP A 217 17.34 -23.80 -14.41
C ASP A 217 16.53 -22.49 -14.53
N ASN A 218 16.48 -21.68 -13.46
CA ASN A 218 15.74 -20.42 -13.38
C ASN A 218 16.60 -19.28 -12.77
N PRO A 219 17.73 -18.90 -13.37
CA PRO A 219 18.65 -17.92 -12.78
C PRO A 219 18.01 -16.54 -12.55
N HIS A 220 16.96 -16.18 -13.32
CA HIS A 220 16.21 -14.95 -13.15
C HIS A 220 15.55 -14.80 -11.77
N VAL A 221 15.15 -15.91 -11.12
CA VAL A 221 14.55 -15.85 -9.77
C VAL A 221 15.57 -15.41 -8.72
N ILE A 222 16.85 -15.78 -8.91
CA ILE A 222 17.97 -15.35 -8.05
C ILE A 222 18.21 -13.85 -8.24
N THR A 223 18.25 -13.39 -9.49
CA THR A 223 18.45 -11.98 -9.83
C THR A 223 17.38 -11.09 -9.18
N LYS A 224 16.10 -11.48 -9.30
CA LYS A 224 15.00 -10.74 -8.68
C LYS A 224 15.10 -10.76 -7.15
N ALA A 225 15.31 -11.92 -6.55
CA ALA A 225 15.50 -12.04 -5.10
C ALA A 225 16.65 -11.16 -4.58
N HIS A 226 17.76 -11.12 -5.30
CA HIS A 226 18.90 -10.27 -4.97
C HIS A 226 18.56 -8.77 -5.08
N ALA A 227 17.85 -8.36 -6.13
CA ALA A 227 17.39 -6.98 -6.27
C ALA A 227 16.44 -6.58 -5.13
N VAL A 228 15.51 -7.45 -4.76
CA VAL A 228 14.56 -7.22 -3.65
C VAL A 228 15.29 -7.12 -2.30
N TYR A 229 16.21 -8.04 -2.01
CA TYR A 229 16.94 -8.06 -0.74
C TYR A 229 17.76 -6.78 -0.50
N HIS A 230 18.42 -6.28 -1.55
CA HIS A 230 19.27 -5.09 -1.51
C HIS A 230 18.52 -3.78 -1.79
N GLY A 231 17.19 -3.80 -1.90
CA GLY A 231 16.38 -2.61 -2.16
C GLY A 231 16.64 -1.96 -3.53
N LYS A 232 17.15 -2.74 -4.49
CA LYS A 232 17.39 -2.29 -5.88
C LYS A 232 16.19 -2.54 -6.80
N HIS A 233 15.18 -3.23 -6.30
CA HIS A 233 13.90 -3.41 -6.97
C HIS A 233 13.07 -2.12 -6.83
N LYS A 234 12.56 -1.60 -7.96
CA LYS A 234 11.79 -0.36 -8.04
C LYS A 234 10.35 -0.68 -8.42
#